data_AF-A0A383CY42-F1
#
_entry.id   AF-A0A383CY42-F1
#
_cell.length_a   1.000
_cell.length_b   1.000
_cell.length_c   1.000
_cell.angle_alpha   90.00
_cell.angle_beta   90.00
_cell.angle_gamma   90.00
#
_symmetry.space_group_name_H-M   'P 1'
#
loop_
_entity.id
_entity.type
_entity.pdbx_description
1 polymer ?
#
loop_
_entity_poly.entity_id
_entity_poly.type
_entity_poly.pdbx_seq_one_letter_code
_entity_poly.pdbx_strand_id
1 'polypeptide(L)'
;LSWEDKADNLVEHLLVGGMVLDSGIHYFERFSNKAVIVRGDRPDLQFAALQAPTSCIVLTGGHMPIQYIFHESKETEIPLIKIEQDTLSAADALASIQECSKFDHPLKQDKFLSLLEEFGDWAALEALV
;
A
#
# COMPACT_ATOMS: atom_id res chain seq x y z
N LEU A 1 -4.63 3.13 -19.29
CA LEU A 1 -5.06 3.29 -17.89
C LEU A 1 -5.03 4.76 -17.53
N SER A 2 -6.02 5.28 -16.81
CA SER A 2 -5.81 6.45 -15.95
C SER A 2 -5.45 5.93 -14.56
N TRP A 3 -4.51 6.56 -13.87
CA TRP A 3 -4.11 6.17 -12.53
C TRP A 3 -5.23 6.52 -11.53
N GLU A 4 -6.10 7.45 -11.93
CA GLU A 4 -7.31 7.87 -11.22
C GLU A 4 -8.27 6.69 -11.01
N ASP A 5 -8.36 5.75 -11.96
CA ASP A 5 -9.23 4.57 -11.86
C ASP A 5 -8.79 3.60 -10.75
N LYS A 6 -7.57 3.77 -10.22
CA LYS A 6 -6.99 2.96 -9.14
C LYS A 6 -6.93 3.72 -7.81
N ALA A 7 -7.45 4.95 -7.74
CA ALA A 7 -7.42 5.77 -6.52
C ALA A 7 -8.24 5.17 -5.36
N ASP A 8 -9.23 4.34 -5.69
CA ASP A 8 -10.06 3.64 -4.71
C ASP A 8 -9.43 2.32 -4.20
N ASN A 9 -8.22 1.95 -4.66
CA ASN A 9 -7.53 0.78 -4.12
C ASN A 9 -7.26 0.97 -2.62
N LEU A 10 -7.78 0.07 -1.79
CA LEU A 10 -7.51 0.10 -0.36
C LEU A 10 -6.03 -0.14 -0.06
N VAL A 11 -5.48 0.68 0.83
CA VAL A 11 -4.15 0.50 1.41
C VAL A 11 -4.30 0.24 2.92
N GLU A 12 -3.92 -0.95 3.35
CA GLU A 12 -3.98 -1.42 4.74
C GLU A 12 -2.58 -1.45 5.38
N HIS A 13 -1.54 -1.61 4.55
CA HIS A 13 -0.15 -1.75 5.00
C HIS A 13 0.79 -0.81 4.24
N LEU A 14 1.76 -0.26 4.96
CA LEU A 14 2.89 0.49 4.38
C LEU A 14 4.16 -0.34 4.54
N LEU A 15 4.83 -0.65 3.43
CA LEU A 15 6.11 -1.38 3.44
C LEU A 15 7.21 -0.50 2.87
N VAL A 16 8.34 -0.44 3.56
CA VAL A 16 9.52 0.29 3.08
C VAL A 16 10.48 -0.67 2.37
N GLY A 17 10.78 -0.38 1.10
CA GLY A 17 11.78 -1.06 0.28
C GLY A 17 13.19 -0.53 0.59
N GLY A 18 13.76 -0.98 1.70
CA GLY A 18 15.12 -0.64 2.14
C GLY A 18 16.20 -1.57 1.57
N MET A 19 17.08 -2.09 2.42
CA MET A 19 18.10 -3.07 2.04
C MET A 19 17.55 -4.50 2.18
N VAL A 20 16.74 -4.94 1.22
CA VAL A 20 16.36 -6.36 1.15
C VAL A 20 17.48 -7.12 0.44
N LEU A 21 18.14 -8.04 1.15
CA LEU A 21 19.25 -8.86 0.64
C LEU A 21 18.78 -10.11 -0.13
N ASP A 22 17.50 -10.46 -0.01
CA ASP A 22 16.86 -11.57 -0.73
C ASP A 22 16.07 -11.03 -1.94
N SER A 23 15.41 -11.91 -2.72
CA SER A 23 14.69 -11.61 -3.99
C SER A 23 13.66 -10.47 -3.96
N GLY A 24 13.43 -9.79 -2.82
CA GLY A 24 12.49 -8.69 -2.64
C GLY A 24 11.04 -9.17 -2.60
N ILE A 25 10.69 -10.16 -3.42
CA ILE A 25 9.34 -10.67 -3.64
C ILE A 25 8.77 -11.21 -2.33
N HIS A 26 9.47 -12.10 -1.63
CA HIS A 26 8.99 -12.65 -0.36
C HIS A 26 8.81 -11.60 0.74
N TYR A 27 9.57 -10.49 0.69
CA TYR A 27 9.35 -9.38 1.60
C TYR A 27 8.02 -8.68 1.31
N PHE A 28 7.73 -8.45 0.03
CA PHE A 28 6.50 -7.78 -0.40
C PHE A 28 5.27 -8.71 -0.37
N GLU A 29 5.41 -10.02 -0.49
CA GLU A 29 4.29 -10.99 -0.42
C GLU A 29 3.64 -11.10 0.96
N ARG A 30 4.28 -10.60 2.02
CA ARG A 30 3.79 -10.73 3.41
C ARG A 30 2.39 -10.14 3.63
N PHE A 31 2.04 -9.10 2.87
CA PHE A 31 0.79 -8.39 3.00
C PHE A 31 0.20 -8.09 1.63
N SER A 32 -1.12 -8.29 1.51
CA SER A 32 -1.94 -7.74 0.41
C SER A 32 -2.28 -6.27 0.69
N ASN A 33 -2.93 -5.60 -0.27
CA ASN A 33 -3.47 -4.25 -0.11
C ASN A 33 -2.45 -3.26 0.48
N LYS A 34 -1.22 -3.28 -0.03
CA LYS A 34 -0.11 -2.51 0.53
C LYS A 34 0.34 -1.40 -0.41
N ALA A 35 0.83 -0.31 0.16
CA ALA A 35 1.66 0.65 -0.54
C ALA A 35 3.14 0.34 -0.25
N VAL A 36 3.97 0.32 -1.29
CA VAL A 36 5.42 0.13 -1.16
C VAL A 36 6.13 1.47 -1.33
N ILE A 37 6.89 1.88 -0.33
CA ILE A 37 7.72 3.09 -0.35
C ILE A 37 9.15 2.68 -0.70
N VAL A 38 9.65 3.12 -1.85
CA VAL A 38 10.96 2.69 -2.37
C VAL A 38 11.62 3.84 -3.10
N ARG A 39 12.96 3.86 -3.13
CA ARG A 39 13.69 4.84 -3.94
C ARG A 39 13.42 4.67 -5.43
N GLY A 40 13.26 5.77 -6.15
CA GLY A 40 13.01 5.77 -7.59
C GLY A 40 14.19 5.25 -8.43
N ASP A 41 15.41 5.19 -7.87
CA ASP A 41 16.62 4.66 -8.52
C ASP A 41 16.91 3.18 -8.19
N ARG A 42 15.97 2.47 -7.56
CA ARG A 42 16.08 1.05 -7.20
C ARG A 42 15.13 0.16 -8.01
N PRO A 43 15.42 -0.05 -9.31
CA PRO A 43 14.55 -0.83 -10.20
C PRO A 43 14.38 -2.28 -9.76
N ASP A 44 15.38 -2.85 -9.09
CA ASP A 44 15.32 -4.20 -8.52
C ASP A 44 14.19 -4.36 -7.49
N LEU A 45 14.09 -3.41 -6.55
CA LEU A 45 13.04 -3.43 -5.53
C LEU A 45 11.68 -3.02 -6.07
N GLN A 46 11.65 -2.07 -7.02
CA GLN A 46 10.42 -1.69 -7.71
C GLN A 46 9.83 -2.89 -8.45
N PHE A 47 10.66 -3.64 -9.18
CA PHE A 47 10.23 -4.83 -9.90
C PHE A 47 9.68 -5.88 -8.93
N ALA A 48 10.39 -6.18 -7.84
CA ALA A 48 9.92 -7.11 -6.83
C ALA A 48 8.56 -6.71 -6.22
N ALA A 49 8.32 -5.42 -6.01
CA ALA A 49 7.05 -4.92 -5.52
C ALA A 49 5.91 -5.06 -6.55
N LEU A 50 6.21 -4.90 -7.84
CA LEU A 50 5.26 -5.11 -8.94
C LEU A 50 4.84 -6.58 -9.08
N GLN A 51 5.70 -7.52 -8.70
CA GLN A 51 5.41 -8.96 -8.73
C GLN A 51 4.62 -9.46 -7.51
N ALA A 52 4.25 -8.59 -6.57
CA ALA A 52 3.48 -8.93 -5.38
C ALA A 52 2.13 -8.17 -5.36
N PRO A 53 1.12 -8.64 -4.59
CA PRO A 53 -0.17 -7.95 -4.48
C PRO A 53 -0.04 -6.54 -3.85
N THR A 54 0.12 -5.52 -4.68
CA THR A 54 0.51 -4.17 -4.27
C THR A 54 -0.50 -3.16 -4.82
N SER A 55 -1.04 -2.30 -3.95
CA SER A 55 -2.04 -1.30 -4.32
C SER A 55 -1.43 -0.11 -5.05
N CYS A 56 -0.22 0.30 -4.64
CA CYS A 56 0.57 1.36 -5.30
C CYS A 56 2.04 1.31 -4.85
N ILE A 57 2.91 1.97 -5.62
CA ILE A 57 4.32 2.16 -5.28
C ILE A 57 4.63 3.66 -5.21
N VAL A 58 5.19 4.10 -4.09
CA VAL A 58 5.67 5.46 -3.87
C VAL A 58 7.18 5.51 -4.13
N LEU A 59 7.57 6.25 -5.18
CA LEU A 59 8.94 6.43 -5.62
C LEU A 59 9.55 7.67 -4.98
N THR A 60 10.48 7.48 -4.04
CA THR A 60 11.12 8.54 -3.25
C THR A 60 12.40 9.07 -3.90
N GLY A 61 12.82 10.27 -3.51
CA GLY A 61 14.08 10.89 -3.92
C GLY A 61 14.05 11.58 -5.29
N GLY A 62 12.86 11.86 -5.84
CA GLY A 62 12.70 12.64 -7.08
C GLY A 62 13.12 11.90 -8.36
N HIS A 63 13.55 10.64 -8.26
CA HIS A 63 13.99 9.85 -9.40
C HIS A 63 12.80 9.30 -10.19
N MET A 64 12.84 9.47 -11.51
CA MET A 64 11.92 8.78 -12.41
C MET A 64 12.28 7.29 -12.49
N PRO A 65 11.28 6.39 -12.52
CA PRO A 65 11.55 4.97 -12.75
C PRO A 65 12.08 4.78 -14.18
N ILE A 66 12.87 3.72 -14.38
CA ILE A 66 13.32 3.35 -15.72
C ILE A 66 12.13 2.90 -16.59
N GLN A 67 12.28 3.00 -17.92
CA GLN A 67 11.21 2.64 -18.88
C GLN A 67 10.64 1.23 -18.66
N TYR A 68 11.50 0.27 -18.30
CA TYR A 68 11.07 -1.09 -18.00
C TYR A 68 10.09 -1.16 -16.82
N ILE A 69 10.39 -0.48 -15.70
CA ILE A 69 9.50 -0.45 -14.53
C ILE A 69 8.18 0.26 -14.86
N PHE A 70 8.25 1.35 -15.62
CA PHE A 70 7.04 2.05 -16.03
C PHE A 70 6.16 1.19 -16.95
N HIS A 71 6.75 0.42 -17.86
CA HIS A 71 6.04 -0.56 -18.67
C HIS A 71 5.40 -1.64 -17.81
N GLU A 72 6.19 -2.28 -16.94
CA GLU A 72 5.73 -3.34 -16.05
C GLU A 72 4.56 -2.87 -15.17
N SER A 73 4.63 -1.65 -14.62
CA SER A 73 3.55 -1.07 -13.82
C SER A 73 2.23 -0.91 -14.57
N LYS A 74 2.27 -0.78 -15.89
CA LYS A 74 1.06 -0.74 -16.72
C LYS A 74 0.49 -2.13 -16.92
N GLU A 75 1.35 -3.12 -17.17
CA GLU A 75 0.94 -4.52 -17.32
C GLU A 75 0.33 -5.08 -16.03
N THR A 76 0.91 -4.75 -14.88
CA THR A 76 0.40 -5.16 -13.56
C THR A 76 -0.71 -4.22 -13.05
N GLU A 77 -0.99 -3.13 -13.75
CA GLU A 77 -1.93 -2.08 -13.36
C GLU A 77 -1.69 -1.47 -11.95
N ILE A 78 -0.42 -1.33 -11.55
CA ILE A 78 -0.01 -0.79 -10.25
C ILE A 78 0.43 0.68 -10.42
N PRO A 79 -0.25 1.65 -9.78
CA PRO A 79 0.14 3.05 -9.84
C PRO A 79 1.53 3.32 -9.26
N LEU A 80 2.30 4.15 -9.96
CA LEU A 80 3.57 4.71 -9.48
C LEU A 80 3.37 6.18 -9.08
N ILE A 81 3.75 6.54 -7.86
CA ILE A 81 3.60 7.88 -7.29
C ILE A 81 5.00 8.45 -7.03
N LYS A 82 5.48 9.39 -7.86
CA LYS A 82 6.78 10.03 -7.67
C LYS A 82 6.69 11.17 -6.67
N ILE A 83 7.58 11.18 -5.69
CA ILE A 83 7.73 12.26 -4.71
C ILE A 83 9.21 12.68 -4.59
N GLU A 84 9.45 13.91 -4.13
CA GLU A 84 10.80 14.47 -3.99
C GLU A 84 11.46 14.09 -2.65
N GLN A 85 10.66 13.80 -1.63
CA GLN A 85 11.12 13.43 -0.29
C GLN A 85 11.93 12.14 -0.31
N ASP A 86 12.91 12.03 0.59
CA ASP A 86 13.62 10.78 0.83
C ASP A 86 12.71 9.73 1.51
N THR A 87 13.17 8.49 1.54
CA THR A 87 12.40 7.35 2.04
C THR A 87 11.96 7.49 3.50
N LEU A 88 12.82 8.02 4.38
CA LEU A 88 12.51 8.16 5.80
C LEU A 88 11.44 9.25 5.99
N SER A 89 11.67 10.43 5.40
CA SER A 89 10.72 11.55 5.46
C SER A 89 9.34 11.17 4.91
N ALA A 90 9.29 10.39 3.82
CA ALA A 90 8.05 9.90 3.24
C ALA A 90 7.33 8.89 4.15
N ALA A 91 8.07 7.96 4.75
CA ALA A 91 7.50 6.98 5.67
C ALA A 91 6.91 7.64 6.92
N ASP A 92 7.63 8.62 7.50
CA ASP A 92 7.15 9.36 8.67
C ASP A 92 5.88 10.16 8.35
N ALA A 93 5.84 10.84 7.19
CA ALA A 93 4.66 11.58 6.77
C ALA A 93 3.45 10.68 6.51
N LEU A 94 3.66 9.46 6.01
CA LEU A 94 2.60 8.50 5.76
C LEU A 94 2.17 7.75 7.02
N ALA A 95 2.99 7.72 8.07
CA ALA A 95 2.64 7.05 9.34
C ALA A 95 1.40 7.68 10.00
N SER A 96 1.21 9.00 9.88
CA SER A 96 0.04 9.70 10.44
C SER A 96 -1.19 9.66 9.54
N ILE A 97 -1.17 8.94 8.41
CA ILE A 97 -2.30 8.94 7.45
C ILE A 97 -3.59 8.39 8.06
N GLN A 98 -3.48 7.50 9.04
CA GLN A 98 -4.62 6.92 9.73
C GLN A 98 -5.44 7.96 10.49
N GLU A 99 -4.82 9.04 10.97
CA GLU A 99 -5.50 10.13 11.69
C GLU A 99 -6.49 10.89 10.79
N CYS A 100 -6.23 10.90 9.49
CA CYS A 100 -7.04 11.60 8.50
C CYS A 100 -7.82 10.65 7.56
N SER A 101 -7.69 9.33 7.75
CA SER A 101 -8.34 8.32 6.91
C SER A 101 -9.81 8.17 7.29
N LYS A 102 -10.69 8.19 6.30
CA LYS A 102 -12.11 7.93 6.50
C LYS A 102 -12.40 6.42 6.60
N PHE A 103 -13.47 6.09 7.32
CA PHE A 103 -14.04 4.76 7.37
C PHE A 103 -15.25 4.69 6.42
N ASP A 104 -14.98 4.70 5.11
CA ASP A 104 -16.00 4.74 4.05
C ASP A 104 -15.73 3.74 2.91
N HIS A 105 -14.68 2.93 3.04
CA HIS A 105 -14.34 1.92 2.03
C HIS A 105 -15.15 0.62 2.23
N PRO A 106 -15.77 0.04 1.19
CA PRO A 106 -16.58 -1.18 1.30
C PRO A 106 -15.86 -2.35 2.00
N LEU A 107 -14.60 -2.62 1.64
CA LEU A 107 -13.80 -3.67 2.29
C LEU A 107 -13.60 -3.45 3.80
N LYS A 108 -13.52 -2.19 4.27
CA LYS A 108 -13.44 -1.90 5.72
C LYS A 108 -14.76 -2.24 6.41
N GLN A 109 -15.90 -1.93 5.76
CA GLN A 109 -17.23 -2.28 6.25
C GLN A 109 -17.41 -3.79 6.34
N ASP A 110 -17.09 -4.52 5.27
CA ASP A 110 -17.18 -5.99 5.23
C ASP A 110 -16.33 -6.61 6.34
N LYS A 111 -15.11 -6.11 6.54
CA LYS A 111 -14.23 -6.59 7.59
C LYS A 111 -14.81 -6.31 8.97
N PHE A 112 -15.34 -5.12 9.21
CA PHE A 112 -15.98 -4.76 10.48
C PHE A 112 -17.17 -5.67 10.80
N LEU A 113 -18.05 -5.91 9.82
CA LEU A 113 -19.20 -6.81 10.00
C LEU A 113 -18.73 -8.24 10.34
N SER A 114 -17.72 -8.76 9.62
CA SER A 114 -17.20 -10.10 9.92
C SER A 114 -16.65 -10.23 11.35
N LEU A 115 -15.97 -9.19 11.85
CA LEU A 115 -15.44 -9.17 13.22
C LEU A 115 -16.56 -9.07 14.26
N LEU A 116 -17.61 -8.31 13.95
CA LEU A 116 -18.78 -8.16 14.81
C LEU A 116 -19.59 -9.46 14.88
N GLU A 117 -19.71 -10.19 13.79
CA GLU A 117 -20.33 -11.52 13.78
C GLU A 117 -19.51 -12.55 14.55
N GLU A 118 -18.18 -12.52 14.42
CA GLU A 118 -17.29 -13.49 15.05
C GLU A 118 -17.08 -13.24 16.54
N PHE A 119 -16.98 -11.97 16.95
CA PHE A 119 -16.57 -11.58 18.30
C PHE A 119 -17.55 -10.64 19.03
N GLY A 120 -18.66 -10.26 18.39
CA GLY A 120 -19.62 -9.31 18.96
C GLY A 120 -20.39 -9.91 20.14
N ASP A 121 -20.35 -9.21 21.28
CA ASP A 121 -21.20 -9.51 22.43
C ASP A 121 -22.47 -8.65 22.37
N TRP A 122 -23.48 -9.17 21.69
CA TRP A 122 -24.78 -8.50 21.51
C TRP A 122 -25.50 -8.29 22.84
N ALA A 123 -25.35 -9.21 23.80
CA ALA A 123 -25.98 -9.09 25.11
C ALA A 123 -25.39 -7.93 25.91
N ALA A 124 -24.06 -7.77 25.86
CA ALA A 124 -23.39 -6.62 26.48
C ALA A 124 -23.79 -5.29 25.84
N LEU A 125 -23.95 -5.25 24.50
CA LEU A 125 -24.40 -4.07 23.78
C LEU A 125 -25.86 -3.70 24.10
N GLU A 126 -26.77 -4.68 24.14
CA GLU A 126 -28.17 -4.46 24.49
C GLU A 126 -28.34 -3.95 25.92
N ALA A 127 -27.46 -4.36 26.85
CA ALA A 127 -27.48 -3.88 28.23
C ALA A 127 -27.03 -2.41 28.40
N LEU A 128 -26.45 -1.79 27.37
CA LEU A 128 -26.03 -0.38 27.38
C LEU A 128 -27.13 0.59 26.90
N VAL A 129 -28.22 0.08 26.34
CA VAL A 129 -29.36 0.85 25.80
C VAL A 129 -30.55 0.76 26.74
#